data_AF-A0AA38NY53-F1
#
_entry.id   AF-A0AA38NY53-F1
#
_cell.length_a   1.000
_cell.length_b   1.000
_cell.length_c   1.000
_cell.angle_alpha   90.00
_cell.angle_beta   90.00
_cell.angle_gamma   90.00
#
_symmetry.space_group_name_H-M   'P 1'
#
loop_
_entity.id
_entity.type
_entity.pdbx_description
1 polymer ?
#
loop_
_entity_poly.entity_id
_entity_poly.type
_entity_poly.pdbx_seq_one_letter_code
_entity_poly.pdbx_strand_id
1 'polypeptide(L)'
;LTNPEVGNPWRQHANGAQVLSYPIWLYCDDTSGNTSKRWNEHNSFLFTSAGLDRSESSKEYNVHFLSTSNTAPPLEMLDGIADQLQYVNCLDSSK
;
A
#
# COMPACT_ATOMS: atom_id res chain seq x y z
N LEU A 1 4.86 18.81 7.74
CA LEU A 1 6.14 19.28 7.17
C LEU A 1 7.25 18.90 8.14
N THR A 2 8.31 18.23 7.68
CA THR A 2 9.45 17.80 8.51
C THR A 2 10.31 19.00 8.90
N ASN A 3 10.70 19.11 10.17
CA ASN A 3 11.69 20.11 10.60
C ASN A 3 13.08 19.67 10.11
N PRO A 4 13.76 20.45 9.25
CA PRO A 4 15.07 20.09 8.72
C PRO A 4 16.15 19.99 9.80
N GLU A 5 15.99 20.66 10.95
CA GLU A 5 16.92 20.57 12.09
C GLU A 5 16.81 19.24 12.85
N VAL A 6 15.61 18.65 12.88
CA VAL A 6 15.34 17.37 13.58
C VAL A 6 15.56 16.17 12.64
N GLY A 7 15.43 16.38 11.33
CA GLY A 7 15.54 15.32 10.33
C GLY A 7 14.30 14.42 10.27
N ASN A 8 14.43 13.25 9.64
CA ASN A 8 13.33 12.29 9.52
C ASN A 8 13.10 11.58 10.89
N PRO A 9 11.92 11.71 11.54
CA PRO A 9 11.64 11.08 12.83
C PRO A 9 11.88 9.57 12.85
N TRP A 10 11.66 8.89 11.72
CA TRP A 10 11.91 7.46 11.58
C TRP A 10 13.38 7.08 11.86
N ARG A 11 14.34 8.00 11.67
CA ARG A 11 15.75 7.75 12.02
C ARG A 11 15.96 7.64 13.52
N GLN A 12 15.19 8.40 14.31
CA GLN A 12 15.21 8.30 15.77
C GLN A 12 14.60 6.98 16.22
N HIS A 13 13.42 6.62 15.69
CA HIS A 13 12.76 5.36 16.00
C HIS A 13 13.58 4.13 15.57
N ALA A 14 14.35 4.22 14.49
CA ALA A 14 15.15 3.12 13.98
C ALA A 14 16.36 2.73 14.87
N ASN A 15 16.72 3.51 15.89
CA ASN A 15 17.79 3.20 16.86
C ASN A 15 19.09 2.66 16.21
N GLY A 16 19.62 3.39 15.23
CA GLY A 16 20.84 3.02 14.51
C GLY A 16 20.63 2.09 13.30
N ALA A 17 19.41 1.58 13.07
CA ALA A 17 19.08 0.87 11.84
C ALA A 17 18.90 1.82 10.64
N GLN A 18 19.09 1.29 9.44
CA GLN A 18 18.95 2.06 8.20
C GLN A 18 17.47 2.32 7.89
N VAL A 19 17.15 3.58 7.60
CA VAL A 19 15.82 3.99 7.13
C VAL A 19 15.89 4.21 5.63
N LEU A 20 15.04 3.49 4.89
CA LEU A 20 14.94 3.56 3.43
C LEU A 20 13.52 3.94 3.01
N SER A 21 13.41 4.78 1.98
CA SER A 21 12.14 5.03 1.31
C SER A 21 11.89 3.95 0.26
N TYR A 22 10.77 3.24 0.37
CA TYR A 22 10.34 2.24 -0.59
C TYR A 22 9.07 2.73 -1.30
N PRO A 23 9.20 3.39 -2.47
CA PRO A 23 8.05 3.91 -3.19
C PRO A 23 7.26 2.75 -3.80
N ILE A 24 5.93 2.81 -3.70
CA ILE A 24 5.02 1.79 -4.24
C ILE A 24 4.02 2.43 -5.22
N TRP A 25 3.64 1.67 -6.25
CA TRP A 25 2.45 1.92 -7.03
C TRP A 25 1.31 1.14 -6.42
N LEU A 26 0.42 1.81 -5.67
CA LEU A 26 -0.81 1.23 -5.15
C LEU A 26 -1.93 1.43 -6.17
N TYR A 27 -2.62 0.36 -6.56
CA TYR A 27 -3.70 0.43 -7.55
C TYR A 27 -4.83 -0.53 -7.19
N CYS A 28 -6.03 -0.21 -7.68
CA CYS A 28 -7.20 -1.07 -7.59
C CYS A 28 -7.40 -1.77 -8.94
N ASP A 29 -7.60 -3.08 -8.89
CA ASP A 29 -7.90 -3.93 -10.04
C ASP A 29 -9.25 -4.62 -9.84
N ASP A 30 -10.07 -4.64 -10.89
CA ASP A 30 -11.33 -5.39 -10.91
C ASP A 30 -11.09 -6.77 -11.51
N THR A 31 -11.15 -7.79 -10.67
CA THR A 31 -10.92 -9.19 -11.05
C THR A 31 -12.17 -9.89 -11.57
N SER A 32 -13.21 -9.17 -11.98
CA SER A 32 -14.48 -9.71 -12.51
C SER A 32 -14.36 -10.55 -13.79
N GLY A 33 -13.15 -10.71 -14.33
CA GLY A 33 -12.82 -11.32 -15.62
C GLY A 33 -12.85 -12.85 -15.76
N ASN A 34 -13.60 -13.61 -14.95
CA ASN A 34 -13.82 -15.05 -15.23
C ASN A 34 -15.25 -15.34 -15.72
N THR A 35 -15.47 -15.08 -17.01
CA THR A 35 -16.49 -15.58 -17.96
C THR A 35 -17.96 -15.80 -17.53
N SER A 36 -18.42 -15.41 -16.33
CA SER A 36 -19.81 -15.74 -15.93
C SER A 36 -20.53 -14.81 -14.97
N LYS A 37 -19.92 -13.76 -14.40
CA LYS A 37 -20.66 -12.89 -13.46
C LYS A 37 -20.34 -11.42 -13.60
N ARG A 38 -21.06 -10.76 -14.52
CA ARG A 38 -21.29 -9.30 -14.58
C ARG A 38 -21.81 -8.69 -13.26
N TRP A 39 -22.05 -9.52 -12.23
CA TRP A 39 -22.73 -9.17 -10.98
C TRP A 39 -21.89 -9.46 -9.72
N ASN A 40 -20.67 -9.98 -9.86
CA ASN A 40 -19.75 -10.23 -8.74
C ASN A 40 -18.44 -9.49 -8.97
N GLU A 41 -18.50 -8.16 -8.96
CA GLU A 41 -17.32 -7.32 -9.01
C GLU A 41 -16.51 -7.51 -7.71
N HIS A 42 -15.23 -7.83 -7.85
CA HIS A 42 -14.31 -7.99 -6.73
C HIS A 42 -13.19 -6.99 -6.91
N ASN A 43 -13.34 -5.85 -6.22
CA ASN A 43 -12.34 -4.81 -6.18
C ASN A 43 -11.19 -5.28 -5.31
N SER A 44 -9.98 -5.27 -5.87
CA SER A 44 -8.79 -5.72 -5.18
C SER A 44 -7.73 -4.62 -5.22
N PHE A 45 -7.17 -4.30 -4.07
CA PHE A 45 -6.00 -3.43 -4.00
C PHE A 45 -4.74 -4.28 -4.02
N LEU A 46 -3.82 -3.88 -4.89
CA LEU A 46 -2.50 -4.48 -5.03
C LEU A 46 -1.46 -3.36 -5.09
N PHE A 47 -0.20 -3.71 -4.84
CA PHE A 47 0.90 -2.79 -5.07
C PHE A 47 2.10 -3.48 -5.72
N THR A 48 2.91 -2.69 -6.41
CA THR A 48 4.24 -3.09 -6.88
C THR A 48 5.27 -2.02 -6.54
N SER A 49 6.55 -2.40 -6.47
CA SER A 49 7.64 -1.45 -6.26
C SER A 49 7.72 -0.44 -7.40
N ALA A 50 7.73 0.85 -7.07
CA ALA A 50 7.77 1.90 -8.08
C ALA A 50 9.14 2.10 -8.74
N GLY A 51 10.19 1.50 -8.17
CA GLY A 51 11.55 1.56 -8.71
C GLY A 51 11.90 0.44 -9.70
N LEU A 52 10.98 -0.50 -9.96
CA LEU A 52 11.23 -1.61 -10.87
C LEU A 52 11.02 -1.22 -12.32
N ASP A 53 11.85 -1.79 -13.20
CA ASP A 53 11.60 -1.76 -14.64
C ASP A 53 10.27 -2.42 -14.97
N ARG A 54 9.62 -1.96 -16.04
CA ARG A 54 8.30 -2.45 -16.45
C ARG A 54 8.27 -3.98 -16.59
N SER A 55 9.30 -4.56 -17.20
CA SER A 55 9.42 -6.01 -17.39
C SER A 55 9.50 -6.80 -16.09
N GLU A 56 10.00 -6.18 -15.01
CA GLU A 56 10.05 -6.78 -13.68
C GLU A 56 8.76 -6.52 -12.91
N SER A 57 8.22 -5.30 -12.96
CA SER A 57 7.01 -4.91 -12.23
C SER A 57 5.78 -5.77 -12.57
N SER A 58 5.70 -6.28 -13.80
CA SER A 58 4.59 -7.12 -14.26
C SER A 58 4.77 -8.61 -13.91
N LYS A 59 5.88 -9.01 -13.30
CA LYS A 59 6.07 -10.39 -12.85
C LYS A 59 5.29 -10.60 -11.56
N GLU A 60 4.58 -11.72 -11.47
CA GLU A 60 3.65 -12.02 -10.37
C GLU A 60 4.29 -11.89 -8.99
N TYR A 61 5.56 -12.26 -8.82
CA TYR A 61 6.25 -12.16 -7.53
C TYR A 61 6.55 -10.72 -7.08
N ASN A 62 6.46 -9.75 -7.98
CA ASN A 62 6.61 -8.32 -7.70
C ASN A 62 5.25 -7.60 -7.57
N VAL A 63 4.13 -8.34 -7.69
CA VAL A 63 2.78 -7.82 -7.50
C VAL A 63 2.25 -8.36 -6.17
N HIS A 64 2.03 -7.47 -5.22
CA HIS A 64 1.66 -7.82 -3.87
C HIS A 64 0.19 -7.51 -3.61
N PHE A 65 -0.55 -8.51 -3.17
CA PHE A 65 -1.95 -8.38 -2.76
C PHE A 65 -2.07 -7.65 -1.41
N LEU A 66 -3.03 -6.74 -1.29
CA LEU A 66 -3.34 -6.04 -0.04
C LEU A 66 -4.70 -6.43 0.52
N SER A 67 -5.77 -6.24 -0.27
CA SER A 67 -7.14 -6.53 0.16
C SER A 67 -8.07 -6.73 -1.02
N THR A 68 -9.20 -7.40 -0.79
CA THR A 68 -10.29 -7.55 -1.77
C THR A 68 -11.63 -7.35 -1.08
N SER A 69 -12.58 -6.72 -1.78
CA SER A 69 -13.96 -6.61 -1.32
C SER A 69 -14.91 -6.66 -2.50
N ASN A 70 -16.04 -7.33 -2.29
CA ASN A 70 -17.18 -7.33 -3.20
C ASN A 70 -18.35 -6.46 -2.71
N THR A 71 -18.20 -5.83 -1.54
CA THR A 71 -19.25 -4.99 -0.94
C THR A 71 -18.78 -3.56 -0.72
N ALA A 72 -17.49 -3.36 -0.46
CA ALA A 72 -16.91 -2.03 -0.27
C ALA A 72 -16.43 -1.49 -1.63
N PRO A 73 -16.87 -0.29 -2.05
CA PRO A 73 -16.32 0.36 -3.22
C PRO A 73 -14.85 0.75 -3.02
N PRO A 74 -14.08 0.97 -4.09
CA PRO A 74 -12.63 1.23 -4.00
C PRO A 74 -12.25 2.38 -3.06
N LEU A 75 -13.05 3.44 -2.97
CA LEU A 75 -12.77 4.57 -2.08
C LEU A 75 -12.93 4.20 -0.60
N GLU A 76 -13.96 3.45 -0.24
CA GLU A 76 -14.15 2.97 1.14
C GLU A 76 -13.02 2.03 1.55
N MET A 77 -12.61 1.14 0.64
CA MET A 77 -11.44 0.29 0.86
C MET A 77 -10.17 1.11 1.06
N LEU A 78 -9.97 2.16 0.26
CA LEU A 78 -8.81 3.03 0.36
C LEU A 78 -8.78 3.83 1.67
N ASP A 79 -9.93 4.30 2.14
CA ASP A 79 -10.06 4.95 3.46
C ASP A 79 -9.61 3.99 4.56
N GLY A 80 -10.08 2.73 4.53
CA GLY A 80 -9.65 1.71 5.50
C GLY A 80 -8.14 1.42 5.44
N ILE A 81 -7.54 1.42 4.24
CA ILE A 81 -6.08 1.28 4.07
C ILE A 81 -5.35 2.50 4.67
N ALA A 82 -5.85 3.71 4.42
CA ALA A 82 -5.26 4.93 4.94
C ALA A 82 -5.30 4.98 6.48
N ASP A 83 -6.42 4.57 7.07
CA ASP A 83 -6.58 4.48 8.53
C ASP A 83 -5.60 3.48 9.14
N GLN A 84 -5.39 2.32 8.52
CA GLN A 84 -4.40 1.34 8.97
C GLN A 84 -2.97 1.90 8.93
N LEU A 85 -2.61 2.61 7.85
CA LEU A 85 -1.29 3.23 7.72
C LEU A 85 -1.08 4.33 8.78
N GLN A 86 -2.10 5.13 9.05
CA GLN A 86 -2.04 6.17 10.09
C GLN A 86 -1.94 5.56 11.49
N TYR A 87 -2.69 4.50 11.77
CA TYR A 87 -2.64 3.82 13.06
C TYR A 87 -1.23 3.29 13.39
N VAL A 88 -0.55 2.67 12.41
CA VAL A 88 0.84 2.22 12.57
C VAL A 88 1.77 3.39 12.93
N ASN A 89 1.63 4.52 12.24
CA ASN A 89 2.43 5.72 12.53
C ASN A 89 2.19 6.26 13.96
N CYS A 90 0.97 6.19 14.47
CA CYS A 90 0.62 6.66 15.81
C CYS A 90 1.13 5.74 16.93
N LEU A 91 1.14 4.41 16.71
CA LEU A 91 1.70 3.46 17.67
C LEU A 91 3.21 3.66 17.87
N ASP A 92 3.94 3.96 16.80
CA ASP A 92 5.38 4.21 16.87
C ASP A 92 5.72 5.56 17.52
N SER A 93 4.81 6.54 17.45
CA SER A 93 4.97 7.84 18.11
C SER A 93 4.70 7.82 19.62
N SER A 94 4.08 6.74 20.13
CA SER A 94 3.67 6.60 21.54
C SER A 94 4.64 5.74 22.38
N LYS A 95 5.77 5.32 21.80
CA LYS A 95 6.87 4.62 22.46
C LYS A 95 8.14 5.45 22.43
#